data_AF-A0A2V8H3Z1-F1
#
_entry.id   AF-A0A2V8H3Z1-F1
#
_cell.length_a   1.000
_cell.length_b   1.000
_cell.length_c   1.000
_cell.angle_alpha   90.00
_cell.angle_beta   90.00
_cell.angle_gamma   90.00
#
_symmetry.space_group_name_H-M   'P 1'
#
loop_
_entity.id
_entity.type
_entity.pdbx_description
1 polymer ?
#
loop_
_entity_poly.entity_id
_entity_poly.type
_entity_poly.pdbx_seq_one_letter_code
_entity_poly.pdbx_strand_id
1 'polypeptide(L)'
;LTEFIASVSPDIPWHVTAFHQDYKMTDPADTTPQMLLRAAGIARRSGLRYIYAGNQPGRVGALEHTDCAGCGERLISRYGYFIQDYRLQADGTCPRCNGRIPGIWGTRFEGQRTATPYLPPDRTRLSVL
;
A
#
# COMPACT_ATOMS: atom_id res chain seq x y z
N LEU A 1 16.73 1.75 11.07
CA LEU A 1 15.95 0.99 10.05
C LEU A 1 15.60 1.86 8.85
N THR A 2 14.74 2.88 8.98
CA THR A 2 14.24 3.67 7.84
C THR A 2 15.34 4.42 7.09
N GLU A 3 16.36 4.92 7.79
CA GLU A 3 17.56 5.52 7.18
C GLU A 3 18.33 4.51 6.31
N PHE A 4 18.48 3.27 6.78
CA PHE A 4 19.10 2.22 5.99
C PHE A 4 18.30 1.93 4.72
N ILE A 5 16.98 1.77 4.82
CA ILE A 5 16.12 1.55 3.65
C ILE A 5 16.25 2.73 2.66
N ALA A 6 16.17 3.96 3.16
CA ALA A 6 16.32 5.16 2.33
C ALA A 6 17.69 5.25 1.66
N SER A 7 18.74 4.77 2.33
CA SER A 7 20.10 4.71 1.76
C SER A 7 20.22 3.71 0.60
N VAL A 8 19.39 2.66 0.59
CA VAL A 8 19.29 1.74 -0.56
C VAL A 8 18.51 2.40 -1.69
N SER A 9 17.33 2.97 -1.37
CA SER A 9 16.62 3.88 -2.26
C SER A 9 15.43 4.53 -1.55
N PRO A 10 15.20 5.85 -1.75
CA PRO A 10 14.02 6.54 -1.23
C PRO A 10 12.69 6.09 -1.88
N ASP A 11 12.76 5.34 -2.99
CA ASP A 11 11.61 4.78 -3.71
C ASP A 11 11.12 3.44 -3.17
N ILE A 12 11.86 2.79 -2.28
CA ILE A 12 11.43 1.52 -1.69
C ILE A 12 10.18 1.79 -0.85
N PRO A 13 9.03 1.15 -1.16
CA PRO A 13 7.83 1.34 -0.37
C PRO A 13 8.04 0.71 1.00
N TRP A 14 7.81 1.49 2.05
CA TRP A 14 7.89 1.01 3.42
C TRP A 14 6.49 0.86 4.01
N HIS A 15 6.14 -0.38 4.37
CA HIS A 15 4.90 -0.72 5.04
C HIS A 15 5.15 -0.88 6.55
N VAL A 16 4.43 -0.11 7.36
CA VAL A 16 4.40 -0.25 8.82
C VAL A 16 3.00 -0.67 9.24
N THR A 17 2.88 -1.90 9.71
CA THR A 17 1.59 -2.53 10.00
C THR A 17 1.37 -2.56 11.50
N ALA A 18 0.18 -2.15 11.96
CA ALA A 18 -0.15 -2.25 13.38
C ALA A 18 -0.16 -3.70 13.86
N PHE A 19 0.50 -3.93 14.98
CA PHE A 19 0.27 -5.11 15.79
C PHE A 19 -1.13 -5.08 16.39
N HIS A 20 -1.77 -6.25 16.44
CA HIS A 20 -3.05 -6.50 17.08
C HIS A 20 -2.92 -7.78 17.90
N GLN A 21 -3.37 -7.74 19.15
CA GLN A 21 -3.42 -8.89 20.04
C GLN A 21 -4.43 -9.89 19.50
N ASP A 22 -3.92 -11.01 19.01
CA ASP A 22 -4.74 -12.10 18.52
C ASP A 22 -4.34 -13.44 19.15
N TYR A 23 -5.34 -14.30 19.27
CA TYR A 23 -5.22 -15.65 19.79
C TYR A 23 -4.59 -15.73 21.20
N LYS A 24 -3.31 -16.11 21.28
CA LYS A 24 -2.58 -16.33 22.55
C LYS A 24 -1.54 -15.25 22.84
N MET A 25 -1.40 -14.26 21.96
CA MET A 25 -0.45 -13.16 22.16
C MET A 25 -1.17 -11.99 22.82
N THR A 26 -1.13 -11.96 24.14
CA THR A 26 -1.79 -10.94 24.98
C THR A 26 -0.85 -9.82 25.43
N ASP A 27 0.42 -9.86 25.04
CA ASP A 27 1.44 -8.83 25.29
C ASP A 27 2.40 -8.80 24.08
N PRO A 28 2.86 -7.61 23.62
CA PRO A 28 2.59 -6.25 24.10
C PRO A 28 1.17 -5.73 23.78
N ALA A 29 0.82 -4.52 24.22
CA ALA A 29 -0.42 -3.84 23.84
C ALA A 29 -0.52 -3.58 22.32
N ASP A 30 -1.75 -3.44 21.83
CA ASP A 30 -2.04 -3.10 20.43
C ASP A 30 -1.30 -1.84 19.96
N THR A 31 -0.89 -1.84 18.69
CA THR A 31 -0.33 -0.65 18.08
C THR A 31 -1.43 0.38 17.83
N THR A 32 -1.32 1.54 18.48
CA THR A 32 -2.26 2.65 18.27
C THR A 32 -2.01 3.37 16.94
N PRO A 33 -3.03 4.03 16.34
CA PRO A 33 -2.82 4.87 15.17
C PRO A 33 -1.74 5.94 15.38
N GLN A 34 -1.64 6.51 16.58
CA GLN A 34 -0.63 7.53 16.92
C GLN A 34 0.79 6.97 16.84
N MET A 35 1.00 5.70 17.22
CA MET A 35 2.30 5.03 17.06
C MET A 35 2.66 4.88 15.58
N LEU A 36 1.70 4.50 14.73
CA LEU A 36 1.90 4.42 13.27
C LEU A 36 2.21 5.79 12.67
N LEU A 37 1.47 6.84 13.04
CA LEU A 37 1.71 8.22 12.57
C LEU A 37 3.11 8.69 12.96
N ARG A 38 3.55 8.38 14.20
CA ARG A 38 4.91 8.67 14.67
C ARG A 38 5.96 7.94 13.84
N ALA A 39 5.77 6.65 13.59
CA ALA A 39 6.68 5.83 12.78
C ALA A 39 6.78 6.34 11.34
N ALA A 40 5.64 6.69 10.72
CA ALA A 40 5.62 7.29 9.39
C ALA A 40 6.31 8.66 9.36
N GLY A 41 6.19 9.46 10.42
CA GLY A 41 6.94 10.72 10.56
C GLY A 41 8.46 10.51 10.57
N ILE A 42 8.95 9.45 11.23
CA ILE A 42 10.37 9.07 11.21
C ILE A 42 10.80 8.68 9.80
N ALA A 43 10.04 7.82 9.13
CA ALA A 43 10.33 7.38 7.76
C ALA A 43 10.38 8.54 6.76
N ARG A 44 9.46 9.51 6.86
CA ARG A 44 9.48 10.74 6.04
C ARG A 44 10.76 11.53 6.26
N ARG A 45 11.17 11.72 7.53
CA ARG A 45 12.41 12.43 7.86
C ARG A 45 13.66 11.71 7.37
N SER A 46 13.61 10.38 7.26
CA SER A 46 14.68 9.58 6.65
C SER A 46 14.74 9.68 5.12
N GLY A 47 13.77 10.33 4.47
CA GLY A 47 13.74 10.54 3.02
C GLY A 47 12.92 9.52 2.22
N LEU A 48 12.20 8.60 2.88
CA LEU A 48 11.31 7.66 2.19
C LEU A 48 10.11 8.39 1.59
N ARG A 49 9.82 8.11 0.31
CA ARG A 49 8.75 8.78 -0.44
C ARG A 49 7.41 8.06 -0.36
N TYR A 50 7.43 6.73 -0.26
CA TYR A 50 6.24 5.89 -0.26
C TYR A 50 6.13 5.14 1.06
N ILE A 51 5.27 5.64 1.94
CA ILE A 51 5.11 5.13 3.31
C ILE A 51 3.65 4.77 3.51
N TYR A 52 3.42 3.53 3.90
CA TYR A 52 2.08 2.98 4.08
C TYR A 52 1.90 2.50 5.50
N ALA A 53 0.86 3.00 6.18
CA ALA A 53 0.48 2.51 7.49
C ALA A 53 -0.72 1.56 7.34
N GLY A 54 -0.64 0.38 7.94
CA GLY A 54 -1.60 -0.69 7.74
C GLY A 54 -2.28 -1.19 9.01
N ASN A 55 -3.28 -2.05 8.82
CA ASN A 55 -4.02 -2.77 9.87
C ASN A 55 -4.80 -1.86 10.86
N GLN A 56 -5.05 -0.61 10.47
CA GLN A 56 -5.94 0.33 11.16
C GLN A 56 -6.76 1.13 10.12
N PRO A 57 -7.67 0.48 9.35
CA PRO A 57 -8.36 1.10 8.23
C PRO A 57 -9.09 2.39 8.60
N GLY A 58 -8.91 3.45 7.81
CA GLY A 58 -9.54 4.76 8.04
C GLY A 58 -8.99 5.56 9.23
N ARG A 59 -8.03 5.01 10.00
CA ARG A 59 -7.49 5.67 11.21
C ARG A 59 -6.09 6.28 11.01
N VAL A 60 -5.48 6.08 9.85
CA VAL A 60 -4.11 6.54 9.54
C VAL A 60 -4.06 7.62 8.44
N GLY A 61 -5.23 8.13 8.04
CA GLY A 61 -5.35 9.22 7.07
C GLY A 61 -4.72 8.89 5.73
N ALA A 62 -3.95 9.82 5.17
CA ALA A 62 -3.34 9.66 3.85
C ALA A 62 -2.33 8.50 3.72
N LEU A 63 -1.94 7.87 4.82
CA LEU A 63 -0.99 6.74 4.82
C LEU A 63 -1.55 5.44 4.23
N GLU A 64 -2.84 5.38 3.90
CA GLU A 64 -3.42 4.27 3.13
C GLU A 64 -3.29 4.47 1.61
N HIS A 65 -3.02 5.70 1.20
CA HIS A 65 -3.08 6.13 -0.19
C HIS A 65 -1.71 6.16 -0.84
N THR A 66 -1.69 6.11 -2.17
CA THR A 66 -0.49 6.39 -2.95
C THR A 66 -0.58 7.80 -3.50
N ASP A 67 0.28 8.68 -3.00
CA ASP A 67 0.41 10.07 -3.48
C ASP A 67 1.65 10.21 -4.37
N CYS A 68 1.59 11.09 -5.36
CA CYS A 68 2.72 11.39 -6.23
C CYS A 68 3.82 12.10 -5.42
N ALA A 69 5.01 11.52 -5.35
CA ALA A 69 6.13 12.16 -4.64
C ALA A 69 6.62 13.48 -5.28
N GLY A 70 6.32 13.71 -6.57
CA GLY A 70 6.72 14.93 -7.28
C GLY A 70 5.79 16.12 -7.09
N CYS A 71 4.47 15.90 -7.05
CA CYS A 71 3.48 16.99 -6.99
C CYS A 71 2.40 16.85 -5.91
N GLY A 72 2.41 15.75 -5.13
CA GLY A 72 1.44 15.48 -4.08
C GLY A 72 0.06 15.01 -4.55
N GLU A 73 -0.16 14.83 -5.86
CA GLU A 73 -1.44 14.37 -6.38
C GLU A 73 -1.79 12.98 -5.84
N ARG A 74 -3.02 12.81 -5.34
CA ARG A 74 -3.58 11.51 -4.96
C ARG A 74 -3.74 10.63 -6.19
N LEU A 75 -2.97 9.55 -6.28
CA LEU A 75 -2.98 8.65 -7.44
C LEU A 75 -3.80 7.39 -7.21
N ILE A 76 -3.73 6.82 -6.01
CA ILE A 76 -4.54 5.66 -5.63
C ILE A 76 -5.11 5.92 -4.25
N SER A 77 -6.44 6.03 -4.17
CA SER A 77 -7.17 6.16 -2.91
C SER A 77 -7.61 4.79 -2.42
N ARG A 78 -7.49 4.56 -1.11
CA ARG A 78 -7.81 3.27 -0.48
C ARG A 78 -8.50 3.45 0.85
N TYR A 79 -9.35 2.50 1.21
CA TYR A 79 -9.80 2.25 2.58
C TYR A 79 -9.32 0.85 3.00
N GLY A 80 -8.32 0.78 3.87
CA GLY A 80 -7.55 -0.44 4.07
C GLY A 80 -6.96 -0.95 2.75
N TYR A 81 -7.30 -2.18 2.38
CA TYR A 81 -6.87 -2.81 1.13
C TYR A 81 -7.76 -2.47 -0.06
N PHE A 82 -8.95 -1.90 0.15
CA PHE A 82 -9.93 -1.65 -0.91
C PHE A 82 -9.58 -0.38 -1.69
N ILE A 83 -9.33 -0.51 -2.99
CA ILE A 83 -9.08 0.62 -3.89
C ILE A 83 -10.39 1.32 -4.22
N GLN A 84 -10.48 2.59 -3.84
CA GLN A 84 -11.64 3.45 -4.09
C GLN A 84 -11.49 4.25 -5.38
N ASP A 85 -10.26 4.62 -5.74
CA ASP A 85 -9.95 5.40 -6.93
C ASP A 85 -8.54 5.09 -7.42
N TYR A 86 -8.36 5.12 -8.74
CA TYR A 86 -7.10 4.77 -9.43
C TYR A 86 -6.88 5.71 -10.62
N ARG A 87 -5.87 6.58 -10.51
CA ARG A 87 -5.60 7.68 -11.44
C ARG A 87 -4.21 7.62 -12.08
N LEU A 88 -3.46 6.54 -11.88
CA LEU A 88 -2.19 6.32 -12.58
C LEU A 88 -2.41 6.13 -14.07
N GLN A 89 -1.51 6.71 -14.88
CA GLN A 89 -1.48 6.46 -16.31
C GLN A 89 -0.97 5.03 -16.61
N ALA A 90 -1.24 4.55 -17.82
CA ALA A 90 -0.91 3.21 -18.28
C ALA A 90 0.60 2.87 -18.21
N ASP A 91 1.46 3.88 -18.22
CA ASP A 91 2.92 3.77 -18.15
C ASP A 91 3.47 3.93 -16.72
N GLY A 92 2.59 4.04 -15.71
CA GLY A 92 2.96 4.21 -14.31
C GLY A 92 3.33 5.64 -13.92
N THR A 93 2.87 6.65 -14.66
CA THR A 93 3.15 8.05 -14.36
C THR A 93 1.97 8.78 -13.74
N CYS A 94 2.28 9.84 -12.99
CA CYS A 94 1.29 10.78 -12.46
C CYS A 94 0.68 11.61 -13.61
N PRO A 95 -0.66 11.70 -13.74
CA PRO A 95 -1.30 12.47 -14.80
C PRO A 95 -1.14 14.00 -14.64
N ARG A 96 -0.72 14.48 -13.46
CA ARG A 96 -0.58 15.92 -13.17
C ARG A 96 0.81 16.45 -13.49
N CYS A 97 1.87 15.71 -13.20
CA CYS A 97 3.25 16.17 -13.38
C CYS A 97 4.12 15.23 -14.23
N ASN A 98 3.56 14.14 -14.77
CA ASN A 98 4.27 13.09 -15.50
C ASN A 98 5.40 12.40 -14.72
N GLY A 99 5.47 12.62 -13.40
CA GLY A 99 6.43 11.95 -12.53
C GLY A 99 6.20 10.45 -12.54
N ARG A 100 7.26 9.68 -12.80
CA ARG A 100 7.22 8.21 -12.77
C ARG A 100 7.08 7.70 -11.35
N ILE A 101 6.10 6.84 -11.12
CA ILE A 101 5.86 6.21 -9.83
C ILE A 101 6.55 4.84 -9.81
N PRO A 102 7.42 4.55 -8.83
CA PRO A 102 8.08 3.25 -8.73
C PRO A 102 7.06 2.12 -8.59
N GLY A 103 7.26 1.05 -9.35
CA GLY A 103 6.39 -0.11 -9.32
C GLY A 103 6.25 -0.78 -10.68
N ILE A 104 5.51 -1.88 -10.70
CA ILE A 104 5.07 -2.56 -11.93
C ILE A 104 3.59 -2.27 -12.05
N TRP A 105 3.23 -1.53 -13.11
CA TRP A 105 1.88 -1.07 -13.34
C TRP A 105 1.28 -1.78 -14.55
N GLY A 106 0.02 -2.16 -14.45
CA GLY A 106 -0.75 -2.60 -15.61
C GLY A 106 -1.11 -1.43 -16.50
N THR A 107 -1.43 -1.70 -17.77
CA THR A 107 -1.89 -0.67 -18.72
C THR A 107 -3.22 -0.03 -18.31
N ARG A 108 -3.98 -0.71 -17.44
CA ARG A 108 -5.20 -0.21 -16.81
C ARG A 108 -5.41 -0.91 -15.46
N PHE A 109 -6.25 -0.33 -14.61
CA PHE A 109 -6.74 -1.02 -13.42
C PHE A 109 -7.79 -2.07 -13.82
N GLU A 110 -7.51 -3.34 -13.53
CA GLU A 110 -8.39 -4.47 -13.86
C GLU A 110 -9.46 -4.75 -12.78
N GLY A 111 -9.57 -3.88 -11.79
CA GLY A 111 -10.41 -4.08 -10.62
C GLY A 111 -9.65 -4.73 -9.45
N GLN A 112 -10.24 -4.62 -8.26
CA GLN A 112 -9.70 -5.23 -7.05
C GLN A 112 -9.81 -6.76 -7.17
N ARG A 113 -8.72 -7.52 -6.99
CA ARG A 113 -8.77 -9.00 -7.05
C ARG A 113 -9.74 -9.63 -6.05
N THR A 114 -9.98 -8.97 -4.92
CA THR A 114 -10.97 -9.38 -3.92
C THR A 114 -12.39 -8.90 -4.21
N ALA A 115 -12.63 -8.20 -5.33
CA ALA A 115 -13.97 -7.80 -5.73
C ALA A 115 -14.79 -8.98 -6.27
N THR A 116 -14.14 -10.07 -6.67
CA THR A 116 -14.81 -11.32 -7.05
C THR A 116 -14.40 -12.44 -6.11
N PRO A 117 -15.33 -13.33 -5.71
CA PRO A 117 -14.97 -14.55 -5.01
C PRO A 117 -13.94 -15.31 -5.84
N TYR A 118 -12.90 -15.84 -5.18
CA TYR A 118 -12.04 -16.80 -5.85
C TYR A 118 -12.88 -18.03 -6.21
N LEU A 119 -13.15 -18.19 -7.51
CA LEU A 119 -13.76 -19.39 -8.05
C LEU A 119 -12.62 -20.27 -8.55
N PRO A 120 -12.37 -21.45 -7.94
CA PRO A 120 -11.37 -22.36 -8.45
C PRO A 120 -11.74 -22.75 -9.89
N PRO A 121 -10.75 -22.87 -10.81
CA PRO A 121 -11.02 -23.29 -12.18
C PRO A 121 -11.72 -24.65 -12.18
N ASP A 122 -12.70 -24.82 -13.05
CA ASP A 122 -13.47 -26.05 -13.22
C ASP A 122 -12.54 -27.20 -13.64
N ARG A 123 -12.19 -28.07 -12.69
CA ARG A 123 -11.32 -29.23 -12.90
C ARG A 123 -12.05 -30.42 -13.55
N THR A 124 -13.32 -30.28 -13.91
CA THR A 124 -14.14 -31.36 -14.48
C THR A 124 -13.77 -31.73 -15.93
N ARG A 125 -12.73 -31.10 -16.50
CA ARG A 125 -12.13 -31.48 -17.79
C ARG A 125 -10.67 -31.94 -17.69
N LEU A 126 -10.25 -32.49 -16.56
CA LEU A 126 -9.11 -33.43 -16.57
C LEU A 126 -9.65 -34.78 -17.03
N SER A 127 -9.91 -34.89 -18.34
CA SER A 127 -10.04 -36.19 -18.99
C SER A 127 -8.73 -36.92 -18.80
N VAL A 128 -8.76 -37.93 -17.93
CA VAL A 128 -7.73 -38.96 -17.85
C VAL A 128 -7.66 -39.62 -19.23
N LEU A 129 -6.58 -39.33 -19.95
CA LEU A 129 -6.06 -40.15 -21.04
C LEU A 129 -4.72 -40.70 -20.58
#